data_AF-A0AAN7FWI5-F1
#
_entry.id   AF-A0AAN7FWI5-F1
#
_cell.length_a   1.000
_cell.length_b   1.000
_cell.length_c   1.000
_cell.angle_alpha   90.00
_cell.angle_beta   90.00
_cell.angle_gamma   90.00
#
_symmetry.space_group_name_H-M   'P 1'
#
loop_
_entity.id
_entity.type
_entity.pdbx_description
1 polymer ?
#
loop_
_entity_poly.entity_id
_entity_poly.type
_entity_poly.pdbx_seq_one_letter_code
_entity_poly.pdbx_strand_id
1 'polypeptide(L)'
;MDFQGHHLLVALTFSLLFLFLHSPLPTNASTNKLVEGVCKKTINNGDCINALESDPRTATTSELKDLAKIALQMAVANSTKSKAYIDDLHNKNHTEPIKQCSYWYGAVVGSFRSALGELDVDTLTANYDAKVAADGANICENALASAGVQVPSISTRNNYVRLYSSIGFEVTNDL
;
A
#
# COMPACT_ATOMS: atom_id res chain seq x y z
N MET A 1 -21.25 -45.82 -39.94
CA MET A 1 -21.08 -44.35 -39.80
C MET A 1 -20.75 -44.09 -38.34
N ASP A 2 -19.48 -44.17 -37.92
CA ASP A 2 -19.13 -43.78 -36.53
C ASP A 2 -17.64 -43.56 -36.24
N PHE A 3 -16.81 -43.29 -37.26
CA PHE A 3 -15.37 -43.08 -37.03
C PHE A 3 -15.00 -41.59 -36.96
N GLN A 4 -15.71 -40.74 -37.70
CA GLN A 4 -15.36 -39.32 -37.86
C GLN A 4 -15.74 -38.46 -36.64
N GLY A 5 -16.83 -38.80 -35.94
CA GLY A 5 -17.30 -38.04 -34.77
C GLY A 5 -16.37 -38.17 -33.55
N HIS A 6 -15.81 -39.36 -33.32
CA HIS A 6 -14.87 -39.60 -32.21
C HIS A 6 -13.56 -38.81 -32.39
N HIS A 7 -13.01 -38.73 -33.61
CA HIS A 7 -11.80 -37.95 -33.87
C HIS A 7 -11.99 -36.44 -33.66
N LEU A 8 -13.16 -35.89 -34.02
CA LEU A 8 -13.52 -34.49 -33.78
C LEU A 8 -13.67 -34.17 -32.28
N LEU A 9 -14.30 -35.07 -31.51
CA LEU A 9 -14.44 -34.94 -30.05
C LEU A 9 -13.10 -35.04 -29.30
N VAL A 10 -12.19 -35.92 -29.76
CA VAL A 10 -10.84 -36.04 -29.19
C VAL A 10 -9.98 -34.81 -29.52
N ALA A 11 -10.11 -34.25 -30.73
CA ALA A 11 -9.38 -33.03 -31.11
C ALA A 11 -9.84 -31.79 -30.30
N LEU A 12 -11.15 -31.63 -30.09
CA LEU A 12 -11.72 -30.53 -29.31
C LEU A 12 -11.32 -30.58 -27.83
N THR A 13 -11.27 -31.77 -27.23
CA THR A 13 -10.84 -31.93 -25.83
C THR A 13 -9.34 -31.67 -25.66
N PHE A 14 -8.51 -32.03 -26.64
CA PHE A 14 -7.07 -31.74 -26.62
C PHE A 14 -6.77 -30.24 -26.76
N SER A 15 -7.52 -29.50 -27.60
CA SER A 15 -7.38 -28.05 -27.74
C SER A 15 -7.80 -27.25 -26.50
N LEU A 16 -8.80 -27.73 -25.74
CA LEU A 16 -9.22 -27.10 -24.48
C LEU A 16 -8.18 -27.29 -23.37
N LEU A 17 -7.49 -28.43 -23.31
CA LEU A 17 -6.41 -28.68 -22.35
C LEU A 17 -5.23 -27.72 -22.52
N PHE A 18 -4.85 -27.38 -23.77
CA PHE A 18 -3.75 -26.42 -24.02
C PHE A 18 -4.06 -24.99 -23.53
N LEU A 19 -5.32 -24.58 -23.47
CA LEU A 19 -5.70 -23.25 -22.97
C LEU A 19 -5.57 -23.15 -21.43
N PHE A 20 -5.70 -24.26 -20.70
CA PHE A 20 -5.53 -24.29 -19.24
C PHE A 20 -4.06 -24.42 -18.80
N LEU A 21 -3.17 -24.84 -19.70
CA LEU A 21 -1.72 -24.95 -19.43
C LEU A 21 -0.96 -23.62 -19.59
N HIS A 22 -1.56 -22.60 -20.19
CA HIS A 22 -1.00 -21.25 -20.26
C HIS A 22 -1.43 -20.42 -19.04
N SER A 23 -1.20 -20.94 -17.83
CA SER A 23 -1.06 -20.03 -16.70
C SER A 23 0.32 -19.40 -16.82
N PRO A 24 0.45 -18.09 -17.09
CA PRO A 24 1.76 -17.46 -17.03
C PRO A 24 2.29 -17.70 -15.62
N LEU A 25 3.39 -18.46 -15.53
CA LEU A 25 4.19 -18.51 -14.31
C LEU A 25 4.40 -17.06 -13.86
N PRO A 26 4.27 -16.72 -12.56
CA PRO A 26 4.71 -15.43 -12.09
C PRO A 26 6.15 -15.28 -12.55
N THR A 27 6.36 -14.42 -13.55
CA THR A 27 7.69 -14.09 -13.99
C THR A 27 8.29 -13.41 -12.79
N ASN A 28 9.37 -13.97 -12.23
CA ASN A 28 10.17 -13.25 -11.24
C ASN A 28 10.77 -12.05 -11.97
N ALA A 29 9.95 -11.03 -12.20
CA ALA A 29 10.42 -9.72 -12.60
C ALA A 29 11.37 -9.32 -11.49
N SER A 30 12.65 -9.13 -11.85
CA SER A 30 13.62 -8.64 -10.89
C SER A 30 13.07 -7.34 -10.32
N THR A 31 12.92 -7.27 -9.00
CA THR A 31 12.53 -6.05 -8.30
C THR A 31 13.41 -4.90 -8.76
N ASN A 32 12.78 -3.74 -8.95
CA ASN A 32 13.48 -2.53 -9.36
C ASN A 32 14.56 -2.19 -8.32
N LYS A 33 15.80 -1.95 -8.75
CA LYS A 33 16.94 -1.68 -7.84
C LYS A 33 16.73 -0.47 -6.95
N LEU A 34 16.01 0.54 -7.43
CA LEU A 34 15.65 1.74 -6.67
C LEU A 34 14.67 1.38 -5.55
N VAL A 35 13.66 0.56 -5.85
CA VAL A 35 12.71 0.00 -4.87
C VAL A 35 13.46 -0.83 -3.83
N GLU A 36 14.34 -1.72 -4.25
CA GLU A 36 15.15 -2.54 -3.35
C GLU A 36 16.04 -1.68 -2.42
N GLY A 37 16.65 -0.62 -2.96
CA GLY A 37 17.49 0.31 -2.20
C GLY A 37 16.74 1.04 -1.09
N VAL A 38 15.53 1.52 -1.39
CA VAL A 38 14.64 2.17 -0.40
C VAL A 38 14.14 1.14 0.61
N CYS A 39 13.59 0.03 0.14
CA CYS A 39 12.90 -0.94 0.99
C CYS A 39 13.81 -1.61 2.03
N LYS A 40 15.11 -1.80 1.72
CA LYS A 40 16.10 -2.30 2.69
C LYS A 40 16.25 -1.43 3.94
N LYS A 41 15.92 -0.14 3.86
CA LYS A 41 16.01 0.80 4.99
C LYS A 41 14.68 0.95 5.76
N THR A 42 13.58 0.41 5.21
CA THR A 42 12.25 0.55 5.82
C THR A 42 12.03 -0.41 6.99
N ILE A 43 10.96 -0.17 7.75
CA ILE A 43 10.56 -1.03 8.88
C ILE A 43 10.27 -2.49 8.47
N ASN A 44 9.97 -2.75 7.19
CA ASN A 44 9.81 -4.09 6.66
C ASN A 44 10.09 -4.09 5.15
N ASN A 45 11.22 -4.71 4.77
CA ASN A 45 11.66 -4.80 3.38
C ASN A 45 10.63 -5.50 2.47
N GLY A 46 10.10 -6.65 2.88
CA GLY A 46 9.19 -7.44 2.05
C GLY A 46 7.86 -6.72 1.83
N ASP A 47 7.29 -6.16 2.89
CA ASP A 47 6.04 -5.40 2.80
C ASP A 47 6.21 -4.11 2.00
N CYS A 48 7.38 -3.46 2.09
CA CYS A 48 7.71 -2.31 1.27
C CYS A 48 7.75 -2.65 -0.23
N ILE A 49 8.44 -3.74 -0.61
CA ILE A 49 8.49 -4.19 -2.01
C ILE A 49 7.07 -4.49 -2.49
N ASN A 50 6.32 -5.29 -1.73
CA ASN A 50 4.93 -5.63 -2.06
C ASN A 50 4.05 -4.38 -2.20
N ALA A 51 4.23 -3.38 -1.33
CA ALA A 51 3.49 -2.14 -1.39
C ALA A 51 3.83 -1.37 -2.68
N LEU A 52 5.11 -1.10 -2.96
CA LEU A 52 5.53 -0.30 -4.11
C LEU A 52 5.23 -1.00 -5.45
N GLU A 53 5.49 -2.30 -5.56
CA GLU A 53 5.25 -3.07 -6.78
C GLU A 53 3.75 -3.26 -7.09
N SER A 54 2.85 -2.95 -6.14
CA SER A 54 1.41 -2.92 -6.41
C SER A 54 0.99 -1.77 -7.35
N ASP A 55 1.83 -0.75 -7.51
CA ASP A 55 1.65 0.29 -8.53
C ASP A 55 2.59 0.02 -9.71
N PRO A 56 2.07 -0.27 -10.92
CA PRO A 56 2.89 -0.66 -12.07
C PRO A 56 3.89 0.42 -12.52
N ARG A 57 3.71 1.68 -12.11
CA ARG A 57 4.64 2.78 -12.42
C ARG A 57 6.00 2.59 -11.74
N THR A 58 6.06 1.88 -10.60
CA THR A 58 7.32 1.66 -9.88
C THR A 58 8.28 0.76 -10.65
N ALA A 59 7.75 -0.18 -11.44
CA ALA A 59 8.56 -1.07 -12.27
C ALA A 59 9.40 -0.31 -13.30
N THR A 60 8.87 0.77 -13.86
CA THR A 60 9.53 1.58 -14.90
C THR A 60 10.26 2.81 -14.36
N THR A 61 10.21 3.07 -13.06
CA THR A 61 10.79 4.28 -12.46
C THR A 61 12.31 4.15 -12.31
N SER A 62 13.07 5.12 -12.81
CA SER A 62 14.53 5.19 -12.66
C SER A 62 15.00 6.30 -11.73
N GLU A 63 14.16 7.32 -11.49
CA GLU A 63 14.50 8.49 -10.67
C GLU A 63 13.92 8.36 -9.26
N LEU A 64 14.74 8.65 -8.24
CA LEU A 64 14.31 8.57 -6.84
C LEU A 64 13.15 9.51 -6.55
N LYS A 65 13.15 10.69 -7.15
CA LYS A 65 12.09 11.69 -6.98
C LYS A 65 10.74 11.20 -7.53
N ASP A 66 10.75 10.52 -8.66
CA ASP A 66 9.54 9.92 -9.23
C ASP A 66 9.03 8.77 -8.34
N LEU A 67 9.94 7.96 -7.78
CA LEU A 67 9.57 6.91 -6.83
C LEU A 67 8.97 7.51 -5.56
N ALA A 68 9.54 8.59 -5.03
CA ALA A 68 9.00 9.31 -3.88
C ALA A 68 7.58 9.83 -4.15
N LYS A 69 7.36 10.42 -5.33
CA LYS A 69 6.05 10.89 -5.76
C LYS A 69 5.03 9.76 -5.84
N ILE A 70 5.40 8.62 -6.42
CA ILE A 70 4.52 7.44 -6.48
C ILE A 70 4.20 6.94 -5.07
N ALA A 71 5.21 6.75 -4.22
CA ALA A 71 5.04 6.27 -2.85
C ALA A 71 4.11 7.18 -2.02
N LEU A 72 4.29 8.50 -2.09
CA LEU A 72 3.45 9.46 -1.39
C LEU A 72 2.02 9.50 -1.96
N GLN A 73 1.83 9.36 -3.27
CA GLN A 73 0.50 9.20 -3.85
C GLN A 73 -0.22 7.95 -3.35
N MET A 74 0.50 6.83 -3.23
CA MET A 74 -0.04 5.58 -2.68
C MET A 74 -0.38 5.73 -1.20
N ALA A 75 0.46 6.43 -0.42
CA ALA A 75 0.22 6.75 0.99
C ALA A 75 -1.04 7.62 1.18
N VAL A 76 -1.23 8.66 0.36
CA VAL A 76 -2.44 9.49 0.35
C VAL A 76 -3.67 8.65 0.00
N ALA A 77 -3.59 7.80 -1.02
CA ALA A 77 -4.71 6.95 -1.43
C ALA A 77 -5.09 5.92 -0.35
N ASN A 78 -4.10 5.26 0.26
CA ASN A 78 -4.31 4.29 1.33
C ASN A 78 -4.91 4.95 2.58
N SER A 79 -4.29 6.04 3.06
CA SER A 79 -4.76 6.76 4.25
C SER A 79 -6.15 7.36 4.06
N THR A 80 -6.48 7.87 2.86
CA THR A 80 -7.82 8.37 2.55
C THR A 80 -8.88 7.26 2.60
N LYS A 81 -8.60 6.10 1.99
CA LYS A 81 -9.50 4.92 2.06
C LYS A 81 -9.65 4.42 3.49
N SER A 82 -8.55 4.42 4.26
CA SER A 82 -8.55 4.01 5.66
C SER A 82 -9.35 4.96 6.54
N LYS A 83 -9.22 6.28 6.33
CA LYS A 83 -10.06 7.26 7.00
C LYS A 83 -11.54 7.01 6.73
N ALA A 84 -11.93 6.88 5.46
CA ALA A 84 -13.32 6.66 5.08
C ALA A 84 -13.91 5.39 5.74
N TYR A 85 -13.11 4.32 5.81
CA TYR A 85 -13.50 3.10 6.51
C TYR A 85 -13.71 3.32 8.02
N ILE A 86 -12.79 4.04 8.67
CA ILE A 86 -12.89 4.32 10.12
C ILE A 86 -14.07 5.24 10.41
N ASP A 87 -14.34 6.21 9.54
CA ASP A 87 -15.50 7.11 9.64
C ASP A 87 -16.82 6.31 9.53
N ASP A 88 -16.93 5.38 8.56
CA ASP A 88 -18.08 4.48 8.43
C ASP A 88 -18.25 3.57 9.66
N LEU A 89 -17.15 3.01 10.17
CA LEU A 89 -17.19 2.18 11.36
C LEU A 89 -17.59 2.97 12.61
N HIS A 90 -17.10 4.20 12.75
CA HIS A 90 -17.50 5.10 13.82
C HIS A 90 -18.99 5.43 13.76
N ASN A 91 -19.53 5.69 12.56
CA ASN A 91 -20.96 5.95 12.38
C ASN A 91 -21.84 4.75 12.77
N LYS A 92 -21.30 3.51 12.71
CA LYS A 92 -22.01 2.30 13.11
C LYS A 92 -21.84 1.96 14.59
N ASN A 93 -20.70 2.30 15.19
CA ASN A 93 -20.32 1.81 16.52
C ASN A 93 -20.16 2.91 17.59
N HIS A 94 -20.19 4.19 17.25
CA HIS A 94 -20.19 5.35 18.17
C HIS A 94 -19.24 5.29 19.38
N THR A 95 -18.18 4.50 19.34
CA THR A 95 -17.23 4.37 20.46
C THR A 95 -16.19 5.48 20.38
N GLU A 96 -15.89 6.09 21.53
CA GLU A 96 -14.89 7.15 21.62
C GLU A 96 -13.50 6.76 21.06
N PRO A 97 -12.95 5.53 21.27
CA PRO A 97 -11.66 5.18 20.68
C PRO A 97 -11.69 5.15 19.13
N ILE A 98 -12.80 4.73 18.50
CA ILE A 98 -12.91 4.74 17.03
C ILE A 98 -13.07 6.19 16.52
N LYS A 99 -13.78 7.04 17.26
CA LYS A 99 -13.87 8.48 16.97
C LYS A 99 -12.48 9.15 17.01
N GLN A 100 -11.67 8.81 18.02
CA GLN A 100 -10.29 9.30 18.12
C GLN A 100 -9.46 8.84 16.92
N CYS A 101 -9.59 7.56 16.51
CA CYS A 101 -8.97 7.08 15.28
C CYS A 101 -9.42 7.88 14.04
N SER A 102 -10.71 8.16 13.88
CA SER A 102 -11.25 8.96 12.76
C SER A 102 -10.61 10.36 12.67
N TYR A 103 -10.45 11.02 13.83
CA TYR A 103 -9.80 12.32 13.94
C TYR A 103 -8.33 12.25 13.52
N TRP A 104 -7.56 11.32 14.10
CA TRP A 104 -6.13 11.20 13.81
C TRP A 104 -5.84 10.76 12.37
N TYR A 105 -6.72 9.97 11.74
CA TYR A 105 -6.60 9.68 10.31
C TYR A 105 -6.82 10.91 9.44
N GLY A 106 -7.51 11.95 9.93
CA GLY A 106 -7.53 13.26 9.27
C GLY A 106 -6.13 13.87 9.22
N ALA A 107 -5.38 13.80 10.32
CA ALA A 107 -4.00 14.26 10.39
C ALA A 107 -3.06 13.40 9.51
N VAL A 108 -3.19 12.07 9.53
CA VAL A 108 -2.41 11.16 8.66
C VAL A 108 -2.56 11.54 7.18
N VAL A 109 -3.80 11.75 6.72
CA VAL A 109 -4.07 12.16 5.34
C VAL A 109 -3.48 13.53 5.05
N GLY A 110 -3.58 14.46 6.00
CA GLY A 110 -2.99 15.79 5.90
C GLY A 110 -1.47 15.74 5.73
N SER A 111 -0.77 15.02 6.60
CA SER A 111 0.69 14.88 6.56
C SER A 111 1.17 14.26 5.24
N PHE A 112 0.56 13.19 4.75
CA PHE A 112 0.96 12.63 3.45
C PHE A 112 0.68 13.56 2.27
N ARG A 113 -0.39 14.36 2.33
CA ARG A 113 -0.67 15.37 1.29
C ARG A 113 0.33 16.53 1.33
N SER A 114 0.71 16.95 2.54
CA SER A 114 1.72 17.98 2.75
C SER A 114 3.07 17.51 2.19
N ALA A 115 3.51 16.31 2.59
CA ALA A 115 4.71 15.68 2.05
C ALA A 115 4.72 15.60 0.52
N LEU A 116 3.60 15.20 -0.09
CA LEU A 116 3.48 15.16 -1.55
C LEU A 116 3.56 16.54 -2.20
N GLY A 117 2.97 17.57 -1.59
CA GLY A 117 2.96 18.94 -2.11
C GLY A 117 4.31 19.64 -1.98
N GLU A 118 5.10 19.28 -0.97
CA GLU A 118 6.39 19.88 -0.67
C GLU A 118 7.56 19.19 -1.37
N LEU A 119 7.36 18.01 -1.95
CA LEU A 119 8.40 17.22 -2.62
C LEU A 119 9.20 18.00 -3.68
N ASP A 120 8.56 18.98 -4.34
CA ASP A 120 9.17 19.84 -5.36
C ASP A 120 9.70 21.19 -4.81
N VAL A 121 9.46 21.50 -3.53
CA VAL A 121 9.72 22.79 -2.90
C VAL A 121 10.75 22.68 -1.77
N ASP A 122 10.57 21.72 -0.86
CA ASP A 122 11.39 21.49 0.32
C ASP A 122 11.34 20.00 0.68
N THR A 123 12.37 19.25 0.26
CA THR A 123 12.46 17.81 0.50
C THR A 123 12.63 17.47 1.99
N LEU A 124 13.18 18.37 2.79
CA LEU A 124 13.34 18.16 4.23
C LEU A 124 12.00 18.21 4.95
N THR A 125 11.16 19.20 4.62
CA THR A 125 9.80 19.28 5.18
C THR A 125 8.94 18.12 4.66
N ALA A 126 9.07 17.76 3.37
CA ALA A 126 8.39 16.59 2.83
C ALA A 126 8.78 15.28 3.54
N ASN A 127 10.07 15.11 3.85
CA ASN A 127 10.59 13.98 4.59
C ASN A 127 10.04 13.93 6.02
N TYR A 128 10.04 15.07 6.71
CA TYR A 128 9.49 15.19 8.05
C TYR A 128 8.00 14.87 8.07
N ASP A 129 7.22 15.42 7.15
CA ASP A 129 5.78 15.21 7.05
C ASP A 129 5.42 13.75 6.72
N ALA A 130 6.20 13.09 5.86
CA ALA A 130 6.04 11.67 5.61
C ALA A 130 6.29 10.82 6.88
N LYS A 131 7.29 11.20 7.69
CA LYS A 131 7.64 10.51 8.93
C LYS A 131 6.60 10.69 10.04
N VAL A 132 6.12 11.91 10.27
CA VAL A 132 5.16 12.18 11.36
C VAL A 132 3.76 11.64 11.07
N ALA A 133 3.46 11.27 9.81
CA ALA A 133 2.20 10.61 9.48
C ALA A 133 1.97 9.30 10.29
N ALA A 134 3.03 8.60 10.70
CA ALA A 134 2.91 7.42 11.57
C ALA A 134 2.33 7.73 12.96
N ASP A 135 2.49 8.96 13.47
CA ASP A 135 2.05 9.33 14.81
C ASP A 135 0.53 9.21 14.95
N GLY A 136 -0.22 9.63 13.94
CA GLY A 136 -1.68 9.48 13.94
C GLY A 136 -2.14 8.03 14.02
N ALA A 137 -1.45 7.11 13.33
CA ALA A 137 -1.73 5.68 13.43
C ALA A 137 -1.35 5.09 14.80
N ASN A 138 -0.23 5.53 15.37
CA ASN A 138 0.21 5.10 16.69
C ASN A 138 -0.76 5.57 17.79
N ILE A 139 -1.21 6.83 17.71
CA ILE A 139 -2.19 7.38 18.66
C ILE A 139 -3.54 6.64 18.54
N CYS A 140 -3.98 6.31 17.32
CA CYS A 140 -5.18 5.50 17.11
C CYS A 140 -5.06 4.10 17.74
N GLU A 141 -3.94 3.40 17.50
CA GLU A 141 -3.72 2.07 18.11
C GLU A 141 -3.72 2.15 19.65
N ASN A 142 -3.06 3.16 20.21
CA ASN A 142 -3.01 3.37 21.65
C ASN A 142 -4.41 3.65 22.23
N ALA A 143 -5.24 4.46 21.56
CA ALA A 143 -6.60 4.73 22.00
C ALA A 143 -7.46 3.45 22.06
N LEU A 144 -7.36 2.59 21.04
CA LEU A 144 -8.03 1.29 21.01
C LEU A 144 -7.54 0.38 22.15
N ALA A 145 -6.23 0.26 22.31
CA ALA A 145 -5.60 -0.58 23.34
C ALA A 145 -5.96 -0.13 24.76
N SER A 146 -5.87 1.18 25.04
CA SER A 146 -6.22 1.75 26.36
C SER A 146 -7.69 1.56 26.71
N ALA A 147 -8.58 1.50 25.71
CA ALA A 147 -10.00 1.23 25.90
C ALA A 147 -10.34 -0.27 25.96
N GLY A 148 -9.36 -1.16 25.76
CA GLY A 148 -9.60 -2.60 25.66
C GLY A 148 -10.41 -3.00 24.42
N VAL A 149 -10.46 -2.15 23.39
CA VAL A 149 -11.27 -2.36 22.19
C VAL A 149 -10.40 -2.96 21.09
N GLN A 150 -10.78 -4.13 20.58
CA GLN A 150 -10.07 -4.82 19.51
C GLN A 150 -10.80 -4.63 18.18
N VAL A 151 -10.16 -3.93 17.24
CA VAL A 151 -10.67 -3.77 15.88
C VAL A 151 -9.55 -4.12 14.89
N PRO A 152 -9.38 -5.41 14.54
CA PRO A 152 -8.25 -5.86 13.71
C PRO A 152 -8.14 -5.10 12.38
N SER A 153 -9.29 -4.74 11.80
CA SER A 153 -9.32 -3.95 10.56
C SER A 153 -8.74 -2.53 10.69
N ILE A 154 -8.80 -1.90 11.87
CA ILE A 154 -8.10 -0.62 12.13
C ILE A 154 -6.61 -0.87 12.35
N SER A 155 -6.25 -1.89 13.12
CA SER A 155 -4.84 -2.23 13.37
C SER A 155 -4.08 -2.54 12.08
N THR A 156 -4.70 -3.26 11.14
CA THR A 156 -4.14 -3.48 9.79
C THR A 156 -3.89 -2.17 9.06
N ARG A 157 -4.82 -1.21 9.13
CA ARG A 157 -4.66 0.11 8.49
C ARG A 157 -3.55 0.94 9.14
N ASN A 158 -3.44 0.87 10.46
CA ASN A 158 -2.36 1.51 11.22
C ASN A 158 -1.00 0.96 10.80
N ASN A 159 -0.89 -0.36 10.59
CA ASN A 159 0.32 -0.98 10.05
C ASN A 159 0.67 -0.46 8.66
N TYR A 160 -0.31 -0.33 7.76
CA TYR A 160 -0.06 0.24 6.44
C TYR A 160 0.38 1.71 6.51
N VAL A 161 -0.20 2.53 7.38
CA VAL A 161 0.26 3.91 7.58
C VAL A 161 1.69 3.96 8.08
N ARG A 162 2.05 3.14 9.07
CA ARG A 162 3.44 3.01 9.54
C ARG A 162 4.40 2.61 8.42
N LEU A 163 3.99 1.65 7.59
CA LEU A 163 4.77 1.23 6.43
C LEU A 163 4.96 2.37 5.42
N TYR A 164 3.88 3.03 5.00
CA TYR A 164 3.97 4.15 4.05
C TYR A 164 4.74 5.35 4.61
N SER A 165 4.65 5.60 5.92
CA SER A 165 5.45 6.62 6.59
C SER A 165 6.93 6.28 6.55
N SER A 166 7.31 5.02 6.82
CA SER A 166 8.69 4.56 6.69
C SER A 166 9.17 4.63 5.24
N ILE A 167 8.39 4.18 4.27
CA ILE A 167 8.73 4.28 2.85
C ILE A 167 8.94 5.75 2.45
N GLY A 168 7.99 6.61 2.82
CA GLY A 168 8.01 8.04 2.51
C GLY A 168 9.22 8.74 3.13
N PHE A 169 9.58 8.42 4.37
CA PHE A 169 10.80 8.90 5.00
C PHE A 169 12.06 8.42 4.25
N GLU A 170 12.22 7.12 4.01
CA GLU A 170 13.43 6.60 3.38
C GLU A 170 13.61 7.08 1.92
N VAL A 171 12.53 7.16 1.14
CA VAL A 171 12.59 7.58 -0.27
C VAL A 171 12.86 9.07 -0.43
N THR A 172 12.50 9.90 0.57
CA THR A 172 12.75 11.35 0.55
C THR A 172 14.06 11.74 1.22
N ASN A 173 14.62 10.89 2.08
CA ASN A 173 15.85 11.17 2.83
C ASN A 173 17.08 11.34 1.92
N ASP A 174 17.06 10.71 0.74
CA ASP A 174 18.17 10.71 -0.21
C ASP A 174 17.92 11.66 -1.41
N LEU A 175 16.95 12.60 -1.31
CA LEU A 175 16.60 13.60 -2.34
C LEU A 175 17.30 14.95 -2.18
#